data_AF-A0A2D7SMF6-F1
#
_entry.id   AF-A0A2D7SMF6-F1
#
_cell.length_a   1.000
_cell.length_b   1.000
_cell.length_c   1.000
_cell.angle_alpha   90.00
_cell.angle_beta   90.00
_cell.angle_gamma   90.00
#
_symmetry.space_group_name_H-M   'P 1'
#
loop_
_entity.id
_entity.type
_entity.pdbx_description
1 polymer ?
#
loop_
_entity_poly.entity_id
_entity_poly.type
_entity_poly.pdbx_seq_one_letter_code
_entity_poly.pdbx_strand_id
1 'polypeptide(L)' 'MLKNFLVKKLMKSQLKNMPKDQADMIGAMIEKNPELFMKIAKEAQQLVKGGKDQMAAMMEVSKKYQKELQQLM' A
#
# COMPACT_ATOMS: atom_id res chain seq x y z
N MET A 1 30.29 -1.54 -7.00
CA MET A 1 29.93 -2.84 -7.63
C MET A 1 29.18 -3.79 -6.67
N LEU A 2 29.61 -4.01 -5.42
CA LEU A 2 28.87 -4.90 -4.47
C LEU A 2 27.57 -4.29 -3.89
N LYS A 3 27.55 -2.98 -3.60
CA LYS A 3 26.39 -2.30 -2.98
C LYS A 3 25.13 -2.38 -3.86
N ASN A 4 25.29 -2.27 -5.18
CA ASN A 4 24.19 -2.37 -6.14
C ASN A 4 23.60 -3.79 -6.24
N PHE A 5 24.37 -4.84 -5.92
CA PHE A 5 23.86 -6.21 -5.95
C PHE A 5 22.97 -6.51 -4.73
N LEU A 6 23.38 -6.03 -3.54
CA LEU A 6 22.60 -6.17 -2.31
C LEU A 6 21.28 -5.41 -2.41
N VAL A 7 21.31 -4.16 -2.88
CA VAL A 7 20.11 -3.33 -3.08
C VAL A 7 19.19 -3.92 -4.14
N LYS A 8 19.73 -4.43 -5.27
CA LYS A 8 18.91 -5.12 -6.29
C LYS A 8 18.32 -6.43 -5.79
N LYS A 9 18.98 -7.17 -4.89
CA LYS A 9 18.46 -8.43 -4.32
C LYS A 9 17.36 -8.16 -3.30
N LEU A 10 17.49 -7.10 -2.50
CA LEU A 10 16.48 -6.66 -1.54
C LEU A 10 15.26 -6.06 -2.24
N MET A 11 15.48 -5.24 -3.29
CA MET A 11 14.40 -4.79 -4.19
C MET A 11 13.74 -5.95 -4.94
N LYS A 12 14.49 -6.93 -5.49
CA LYS A 12 13.86 -8.11 -6.12
C LYS A 12 13.11 -9.00 -5.12
N SER A 13 13.52 -9.01 -3.85
CA SER A 13 12.83 -9.75 -2.79
C SER A 13 11.56 -9.04 -2.30
N GLN A 14 11.54 -7.70 -2.30
CA GLN A 14 10.34 -6.91 -1.99
C GLN A 14 9.39 -6.70 -3.19
N LEU A 15 9.92 -6.59 -4.42
CA LEU A 15 9.16 -6.32 -5.65
C LEU A 15 8.67 -7.59 -6.37
N LYS A 16 9.16 -8.79 -6.01
CA LYS A 16 8.54 -10.05 -6.46
C LYS A 16 7.20 -10.34 -5.77
N ASN A 17 6.92 -9.67 -4.66
CA ASN A 17 5.78 -9.96 -3.79
C ASN A 17 4.73 -8.84 -3.76
N MET A 18 4.80 -7.85 -4.66
CA MET A 18 3.66 -6.96 -4.86
C MET A 18 2.85 -7.53 -6.03
N PRO A 19 1.76 -8.26 -5.76
CA PRO A 19 1.00 -8.94 -6.78
C PRO A 19 0.37 -7.90 -7.70
N LYS A 20 0.27 -8.20 -9.00
CA LYS A 20 -0.57 -7.41 -9.91
C LYS A 20 -2.00 -7.33 -9.38
N ASP A 21 -2.44 -8.37 -8.69
CA ASP A 21 -3.71 -8.39 -7.96
C ASP A 21 -3.85 -7.26 -6.93
N GLN A 22 -2.76 -6.78 -6.30
CA GLN A 22 -2.87 -5.60 -5.42
C GLN A 22 -3.13 -4.33 -6.20
N ALA A 23 -2.53 -4.16 -7.38
CA ALA A 23 -2.79 -3.00 -8.22
C ALA A 23 -4.22 -3.03 -8.78
N ASP A 24 -4.69 -4.21 -9.21
CA ASP A 24 -6.05 -4.40 -9.71
C ASP A 24 -7.10 -4.27 -8.59
N MET A 25 -6.81 -4.77 -7.38
CA MET A 25 -7.66 -4.60 -6.19
C MET A 25 -7.74 -3.13 -5.78
N ILE A 26 -6.61 -2.39 -5.84
CA ILE A 26 -6.60 -0.94 -5.64
C ILE A 26 -7.46 -0.25 -6.70
N GLY A 27 -7.36 -0.64 -7.97
CA GLY A 27 -8.18 -0.11 -9.07
C GLY A 27 -9.68 -0.31 -8.82
N ALA A 28 -10.11 -1.53 -8.54
CA ALA A 28 -11.52 -1.86 -8.27
C ALA A 28 -12.09 -1.13 -7.04
N MET A 29 -11.27 -0.95 -6.00
CA MET A 29 -11.69 -0.21 -4.81
C MET A 29 -11.75 1.31 -5.06
N ILE A 30 -10.88 1.86 -5.91
CA ILE A 30 -10.96 3.26 -6.38
C ILE A 30 -12.25 3.48 -7.18
N GLU A 31 -12.65 2.53 -8.03
CA GLU A 31 -13.92 2.64 -8.78
C GLU A 31 -15.15 2.66 -7.86
N LYS A 32 -15.13 1.90 -6.76
CA LYS A 32 -16.22 1.88 -5.78
C LYS A 32 -16.28 3.14 -4.91
N ASN A 33 -15.15 3.64 -4.43
CA ASN A 33 -15.10 4.86 -3.65
C ASN A 33 -13.73 5.55 -3.79
N PRO A 34 -13.60 6.46 -4.77
CA PRO A 34 -12.31 7.11 -5.06
C PRO A 34 -11.87 8.06 -3.95
N GLU A 35 -12.81 8.64 -3.20
CA GLU A 35 -12.52 9.54 -2.09
C GLU A 35 -11.89 8.81 -0.90
N LEU A 36 -12.48 7.67 -0.52
CA LEU A 36 -11.95 6.80 0.53
C LEU A 36 -10.54 6.34 0.17
N PHE A 37 -10.34 5.94 -1.08
CA PHE A 37 -9.04 5.47 -1.55
C PHE A 37 -7.98 6.58 -1.58
N MET A 38 -8.35 7.79 -1.99
CA MET A 38 -7.45 8.94 -1.93
C MET A 38 -7.05 9.27 -0.49
N LYS A 39 -7.97 9.18 0.48
CA LYS A 39 -7.65 9.34 1.90
C LYS A 39 -6.69 8.26 2.39
N ILE A 40 -6.98 7.00 2.07
CA ILE A 40 -6.12 5.85 2.41
C ILE A 40 -4.70 6.05 1.84
N ALA A 41 -4.59 6.38 0.56
CA ALA A 41 -3.30 6.58 -0.09
C ALA A 41 -2.52 7.76 0.51
N LYS A 42 -3.17 8.89 0.79
CA LYS A 42 -2.54 10.05 1.45
C LYS A 42 -2.02 9.71 2.83
N GLU A 43 -2.83 9.05 3.66
CA GLU A 43 -2.43 8.68 5.02
C GLU A 43 -1.32 7.64 5.01
N ALA A 44 -1.42 6.61 4.16
CA ALA A 44 -0.38 5.60 4.04
C ALA A 44 0.95 6.23 3.60
N GLN A 45 0.91 7.16 2.62
CA GLN A 45 2.10 7.91 2.22
C GLN A 45 2.65 8.80 3.33
N GLN A 46 1.81 9.44 4.13
CA GLN A 46 2.28 10.24 5.28
C GLN A 46 2.97 9.38 6.34
N LEU A 47 2.42 8.20 6.66
CA LEU A 47 3.04 7.27 7.59
C LEU A 47 4.38 6.75 7.07
N VAL A 48 4.44 6.38 5.78
CA VAL A 48 5.70 5.96 5.15
C VAL A 48 6.74 7.08 5.15
N LYS A 49 6.33 8.33 4.84
CA LYS A 49 7.21 9.51 4.95
C LYS A 49 7.67 9.79 6.38
N GLY A 50 6.85 9.43 7.38
CA GLY A 50 7.20 9.48 8.80
C GLY A 50 8.15 8.36 9.25
N GLY A 51 8.64 7.52 8.34
CA GLY A 51 9.58 6.44 8.63
C GLY A 51 8.91 5.11 9.01
N LYS A 52 7.58 5.01 8.89
CA LYS A 52 6.85 3.75 9.11
C LYS A 52 7.03 2.82 7.91
N ASP A 53 7.09 1.53 8.17
CA ASP A 53 7.14 0.52 7.11
C ASP A 53 5.88 0.57 6.23
N GLN A 54 6.02 0.41 4.92
CA GLN A 54 4.92 0.51 3.96
C GLN A 54 3.80 -0.50 4.22
N MET A 55 4.14 -1.71 4.67
CA MET A 55 3.14 -2.73 5.01
C MET A 55 2.42 -2.39 6.31
N ALA A 56 3.14 -1.86 7.30
CA ALA A 56 2.54 -1.38 8.56
C ALA A 56 1.61 -0.19 8.33
N ALA A 57 2.03 0.78 7.52
CA ALA A 57 1.22 1.95 7.14
C ALA A 57 -0.08 1.53 6.42
N MET A 58 0.02 0.62 5.45
CA MET A 58 -1.16 0.09 4.76
C MET A 58 -2.11 -0.67 5.70
N MET A 59 -1.59 -1.47 6.63
CA MET A 59 -2.43 -2.15 7.62
C MET A 59 -3.12 -1.20 8.59
N GLU A 60 -2.43 -0.14 9.02
CA GLU A 60 -2.97 0.82 9.97
C GLU A 60 -4.08 1.65 9.34
N VAL A 61 -3.86 2.11 8.11
CA VAL A 61 -4.83 2.88 7.35
C VAL A 61 -6.02 1.99 6.95
N SER A 62 -5.79 0.75 6.49
CA SER A 62 -6.89 -0.16 6.17
C SER A 62 -7.74 -0.52 7.40
N LYS A 63 -7.12 -0.67 8.59
CA LYS A 63 -7.85 -0.81 9.86
C LYS A 63 -8.66 0.42 10.21
N LYS A 64 -8.07 1.61 10.06
CA LYS A 64 -8.75 2.88 10.34
C LYS A 64 -9.97 3.07 9.46
N TYR A 65 -9.85 2.74 8.17
CA TYR A 65 -10.92 2.81 7.19
C TYR A 65 -11.70 1.51 7.04
N GLN A 66 -11.49 0.51 7.91
CA GLN A 66 -12.12 -0.81 7.80
C GLN A 66 -13.65 -0.70 7.80
N LYS A 67 -14.21 0.16 8.66
CA LYS A 67 -15.67 0.39 8.73
C LYS A 67 -16.21 0.98 7.43
N GLU A 68 -15.51 1.94 6.85
CA GLU A 68 -15.90 2.57 5.59
C GLU A 68 -15.76 1.58 4.42
N LEU A 69 -14.69 0.78 4.40
CA LEU A 69 -14.50 -0.30 3.43
C LEU A 69 -15.58 -1.39 3.56
N GLN A 70 -15.98 -1.74 4.79
CA GLN A 70 -17.07 -2.70 5.05
C GLN A 70 -18.44 -2.16 4.67
N GLN A 71 -18.67 -0.85 4.73
CA GLN A 71 -19.91 -0.24 4.25
C GLN A 71 -20.00 -0.20 2.71
N LEU A 72 -18.88 -0.39 2.01
CA LEU A 72 -18.81 -0.40 0.54
C LEU A 72 -18.85 -1.81 -0.08
N MET A 73 -18.77 -2.85 0.76
CA MET A 73 -18.98 -4.25 0.37
C MET A 73 -20.45 -4.61 0.51
#